data_AF-A0AAV6BCL2-F1
#
_entry.id   AF-A0AAV6BCL2-F1
#
_cell.length_a   1.000
_cell.length_b   1.000
_cell.length_c   1.000
_cell.angle_alpha   90.00
_cell.angle_beta   90.00
_cell.angle_gamma   90.00
#
_symmetry.space_group_name_H-M   'P 1'
#
loop_
_entity.id
_entity.type
_entity.pdbx_description
1 polymer ?
#
loop_
_entity_poly.entity_id
_entity_poly.type
_entity_poly.pdbx_seq_one_letter_code
_entity_poly.pdbx_strand_id
1 'polypeptide(L)'
;MRPTRASILARALALTALVLLRTTWGAEAGPSKVEDRRDQEQARLEKVRSEIVDLRERVSRIEARAGSVLDAIEELDLRVALLGRESDALRREAQDAVIRETAAREEAARLEQRILSSERELQDFLREVYKVGPTRYLRVVAASCSPAQFAAGQRASEALGLGEANRIDAYRADRDRLDGILGDLVRQREDIRRLDGELKLKDQELRDSRRRKEAVLSGLRHQQASQKRTLFDLVDQERQIEDLVGRLAREGSIEPVPSLGFARSRGILSWPARGR
;
A
#
# COMPACT_ATOMS: atom_id res chain seq x y z
N MET A 1 -31.69 51.71 -22.16
CA MET A 1 -31.60 52.08 -23.59
C MET A 1 -32.13 50.92 -24.42
N ARG A 2 -33.35 51.02 -24.95
CA ARG A 2 -33.83 50.27 -26.13
C ARG A 2 -33.47 51.11 -27.40
N PRO A 3 -33.97 50.82 -28.61
CA PRO A 3 -33.42 49.91 -29.62
C PRO A 3 -33.26 50.61 -31.00
N THR A 4 -32.71 49.94 -32.01
CA THR A 4 -32.81 50.33 -33.44
C THR A 4 -33.11 49.06 -34.22
N ARG A 5 -34.27 48.75 -34.81
CA ARG A 5 -35.28 49.43 -35.66
C ARG A 5 -34.79 49.87 -37.05
N ALA A 6 -35.68 49.59 -38.02
CA ALA A 6 -35.75 49.97 -39.44
C ALA A 6 -34.94 49.04 -40.39
N SER A 7 -35.46 48.57 -41.52
CA SER A 7 -36.48 49.11 -42.46
C SER A 7 -37.09 47.94 -43.28
N ILE A 8 -38.41 47.74 -43.36
CA ILE A 8 -39.45 48.50 -44.11
C ILE A 8 -39.54 48.08 -45.60
N LEU A 9 -40.60 47.29 -45.86
CA LEU A 9 -41.69 47.47 -46.82
C LEU A 9 -41.47 47.51 -48.36
N ALA A 10 -42.38 46.75 -49.00
CA ALA A 10 -43.25 47.11 -50.13
C ALA A 10 -42.85 46.71 -51.56
N ARG A 11 -43.65 45.80 -52.14
CA ARG A 11 -44.61 45.99 -53.26
C ARG A 11 -45.06 44.61 -53.76
N ALA A 12 -46.30 44.15 -53.65
CA ALA A 12 -47.62 44.65 -54.08
C ALA A 12 -47.91 44.49 -55.59
N LEU A 13 -49.01 43.75 -55.86
CA LEU A 13 -49.85 43.67 -57.07
C LEU A 13 -49.28 42.92 -58.27
N ALA A 14 -50.03 42.14 -59.07
CA ALA A 14 -51.37 41.58 -59.04
C ALA A 14 -51.48 40.69 -60.29
N LEU A 15 -52.20 39.56 -60.25
CA LEU A 15 -53.13 39.16 -61.32
C LEU A 15 -53.86 37.87 -60.95
N THR A 16 -55.18 38.05 -60.87
CA THR A 16 -56.24 37.07 -60.68
C THR A 16 -56.45 36.22 -61.95
N ALA A 17 -56.56 34.91 -61.79
CA ALA A 17 -57.32 34.05 -62.69
C ALA A 17 -58.02 32.96 -61.86
N LEU A 18 -59.34 33.04 -61.92
CA LEU A 18 -60.38 32.30 -61.23
C LEU A 18 -60.54 30.89 -61.86
N VAL A 19 -61.11 29.95 -61.07
CA VAL A 19 -62.05 28.86 -61.49
C VAL A 19 -61.57 27.40 -61.37
N LEU A 20 -62.22 26.73 -60.41
CA LEU A 20 -62.71 25.33 -60.33
C LEU A 20 -61.82 24.18 -59.81
N LEU A 21 -62.15 23.80 -58.57
CA LEU A 21 -62.75 22.50 -58.23
C LEU A 21 -61.95 21.23 -58.55
N ARG A 22 -61.15 20.79 -57.57
CA ARG A 22 -61.20 19.39 -57.09
C ARG A 22 -60.54 19.30 -55.72
N THR A 23 -61.38 19.27 -54.69
CA THR A 23 -61.03 18.77 -53.36
C THR A 23 -60.73 17.28 -53.46
N THR A 24 -59.49 16.92 -53.76
CA THR A 24 -58.97 15.60 -53.39
C THR A 24 -58.59 15.68 -51.93
N TRP A 25 -59.54 15.29 -51.08
CA TRP A 25 -59.31 14.96 -49.68
C TRP A 25 -58.35 13.76 -49.67
N GLY A 26 -57.05 14.05 -49.62
CA GLY A 26 -56.05 13.08 -49.26
C GLY A 26 -56.24 12.79 -47.78
N ALA A 27 -56.75 11.59 -47.47
CA ALA A 27 -56.62 11.03 -46.14
C ALA A 27 -55.12 10.78 -45.91
N GLU A 28 -54.43 11.72 -45.27
CA GLU A 28 -53.18 11.43 -44.57
C GLU A 28 -53.54 10.40 -43.49
N ALA A 29 -53.27 9.13 -43.80
CA ALA A 29 -53.13 8.11 -42.79
C ALA A 29 -51.99 8.57 -41.87
N GLY A 30 -52.33 9.09 -40.69
CA GLY A 30 -51.35 9.31 -39.63
C GLY A 30 -50.61 8.00 -39.36
N PRO A 31 -49.32 8.05 -38.99
CA PRO A 31 -48.49 6.87 -38.80
C PRO A 31 -49.23 5.86 -37.93
N SER A 32 -49.19 4.60 -38.36
CA SER A 32 -49.79 3.52 -37.58
C SER A 32 -49.05 3.44 -36.23
N LYS A 33 -49.75 3.11 -35.13
CA LYS A 33 -49.13 2.94 -33.79
C LYS A 33 -47.93 1.97 -33.77
N VAL A 34 -47.81 1.13 -34.79
CA VAL A 34 -46.71 0.17 -34.99
C VAL A 34 -45.47 0.87 -35.59
N GLU A 35 -45.65 1.82 -36.50
CA GLU A 35 -44.56 2.65 -37.04
C GLU A 35 -43.97 3.57 -35.96
N ASP A 36 -44.81 4.27 -35.19
CA ASP A 36 -44.33 5.11 -34.07
C ASP A 36 -43.54 4.30 -33.03
N ARG A 37 -43.98 3.07 -32.74
CA ARG A 37 -43.26 2.15 -31.83
C ARG A 37 -41.95 1.69 -32.44
N ARG A 38 -41.93 1.36 -33.73
CA ARG A 38 -40.72 0.94 -34.43
C ARG A 38 -39.68 2.06 -34.45
N ASP A 39 -40.09 3.29 -34.74
CA ASP A 39 -39.19 4.44 -34.78
C ASP A 39 -38.61 4.76 -33.40
N GLN A 40 -39.42 4.62 -32.32
CA GLN A 40 -38.92 4.76 -30.95
C GLN A 40 -37.91 3.67 -30.56
N GLU A 41 -38.13 2.42 -30.95
CA GLU A 41 -37.20 1.32 -30.67
C GLU A 41 -35.94 1.41 -31.54
N GLN A 42 -36.06 1.92 -32.77
CA GLN A 42 -34.92 2.23 -33.63
C GLN A 42 -34.04 3.34 -33.03
N ALA A 43 -34.66 4.40 -32.50
CA ALA A 43 -33.95 5.48 -31.80
C ALA A 43 -33.27 4.97 -30.52
N ARG A 44 -33.90 4.01 -29.79
CA ARG A 44 -33.27 3.34 -28.64
C ARG A 44 -32.07 2.49 -29.06
N LEU A 45 -32.17 1.77 -30.18
CA LEU A 45 -31.07 0.98 -30.71
C LEU A 45 -29.87 1.86 -31.07
N GLU A 46 -30.10 2.98 -31.75
CA GLU A 46 -29.05 3.95 -32.06
C GLU A 46 -28.40 4.51 -30.81
N LYS A 47 -29.20 4.79 -29.77
CA LYS A 47 -28.69 5.23 -28.47
C LYS A 47 -27.81 4.15 -27.81
N VAL A 48 -28.27 2.91 -27.72
CA VAL A 48 -27.48 1.80 -27.15
C VAL A 48 -26.20 1.57 -27.94
N ARG A 49 -26.25 1.63 -29.27
CA ARG A 49 -25.05 1.55 -30.13
C ARG A 49 -24.06 2.67 -29.85
N SER A 50 -24.54 3.90 -29.68
CA SER A 50 -23.68 5.03 -29.31
C SER A 50 -23.04 4.83 -27.93
N GLU A 51 -23.80 4.33 -26.96
CA GLU A 51 -23.30 4.02 -25.62
C GLU A 51 -22.25 2.88 -25.64
N ILE A 52 -22.42 1.87 -26.50
CA ILE A 52 -21.43 0.80 -26.72
C ILE A 52 -20.14 1.37 -27.32
N VAL A 53 -20.23 2.25 -28.31
CA VAL A 53 -19.04 2.89 -28.93
C VAL A 53 -18.29 3.73 -27.91
N ASP A 54 -19.00 4.58 -27.17
CA ASP A 54 -18.41 5.43 -26.11
C ASP A 54 -17.75 4.58 -25.01
N LEU A 55 -18.40 3.48 -24.62
CA LEU A 55 -17.86 2.57 -23.61
C LEU A 55 -16.63 1.82 -24.13
N ARG A 56 -16.62 1.35 -25.38
CA ARG A 56 -15.44 0.74 -26.01
C ARG A 56 -14.27 1.71 -26.07
N GLU A 57 -14.53 2.97 -26.42
CA GLU A 57 -13.50 4.00 -26.44
C GLU A 57 -12.97 4.32 -25.03
N ARG A 58 -13.84 4.33 -24.01
CA ARG A 58 -13.40 4.43 -22.60
C ARG A 58 -12.55 3.24 -22.16
N VAL A 59 -12.93 2.02 -22.52
CA VAL A 59 -12.17 0.80 -22.21
C VAL A 59 -10.78 0.90 -22.85
N SER A 60 -10.69 1.26 -24.13
CA SER A 60 -9.40 1.43 -24.82
C SER A 60 -8.52 2.52 -24.18
N ARG A 61 -9.09 3.67 -23.80
CA ARG A 61 -8.35 4.71 -23.04
C ARG A 61 -7.84 4.22 -21.69
N ILE A 62 -8.55 3.32 -21.05
CA ILE A 62 -8.18 2.75 -19.74
C ILE A 62 -7.10 1.68 -19.91
N GLU A 63 -7.16 0.88 -20.96
CA GLU A 63 -6.09 -0.05 -21.33
C GLU A 63 -4.79 0.71 -21.68
N ALA A 64 -4.89 1.84 -22.38
CA ALA A 64 -3.73 2.71 -22.63
C ALA A 64 -3.17 3.30 -21.31
N ARG A 65 -4.04 3.74 -20.39
CA ARG A 65 -3.61 4.17 -19.03
C ARG A 65 -3.08 3.02 -18.19
N ALA A 66 -3.47 1.77 -18.47
CA ALA A 66 -2.97 0.60 -17.75
C ALA A 66 -1.46 0.44 -17.91
N GLY A 67 -0.86 0.92 -19.01
CA GLY A 67 0.60 1.04 -19.15
C GLY A 67 1.21 1.92 -18.07
N SER A 68 0.71 3.15 -17.90
CA SER A 68 1.18 4.05 -16.83
C SER A 68 0.93 3.55 -15.41
N VAL A 69 -0.13 2.75 -15.21
CA VAL A 69 -0.42 2.11 -13.92
C VAL A 69 0.52 0.93 -13.68
N LEU A 70 0.89 0.19 -14.73
CA LEU A 70 1.88 -0.88 -14.65
C LEU A 70 3.25 -0.30 -14.28
N ASP A 71 3.67 0.79 -14.90
CA ASP A 71 4.91 1.51 -14.56
C ASP A 71 4.92 1.91 -13.07
N ALA A 72 3.79 2.44 -12.57
CA ALA A 72 3.66 2.79 -11.15
C ALA A 72 3.70 1.58 -10.21
N ILE A 73 3.19 0.42 -10.64
CA ILE A 73 3.27 -0.83 -9.87
C ILE A 73 4.71 -1.35 -9.86
N GLU A 74 5.42 -1.29 -10.99
CA GLU A 74 6.83 -1.69 -11.08
C GLU A 74 7.72 -0.81 -10.20
N GLU A 75 7.48 0.51 -10.19
CA GLU A 75 8.17 1.44 -9.29
C GLU A 75 7.90 1.09 -7.81
N LEU A 76 6.64 0.80 -7.45
CA LEU A 76 6.29 0.37 -6.10
C LEU A 76 6.93 -0.98 -5.73
N ASP A 77 7.07 -1.89 -6.68
CA ASP A 77 7.73 -3.18 -6.46
C ASP A 77 9.22 -3.04 -6.23
N LEU A 78 9.89 -2.21 -7.04
CA LEU A 78 11.28 -1.87 -6.82
C LEU A 78 11.47 -1.24 -5.44
N ARG A 79 10.59 -0.31 -5.06
CA ARG A 79 10.62 0.35 -3.75
C ARG A 79 10.41 -0.64 -2.60
N VAL A 80 9.45 -1.55 -2.72
CA VAL A 80 9.20 -2.60 -1.71
C VAL A 80 10.40 -3.53 -1.59
N ALA A 81 11.02 -3.92 -2.69
CA ALA A 81 12.19 -4.78 -2.69
C ALA A 81 13.40 -4.09 -2.04
N LEU A 82 13.64 -2.81 -2.36
CA LEU A 82 14.72 -2.01 -1.80
C LEU A 82 14.53 -1.79 -0.29
N LEU A 83 13.34 -1.35 0.14
CA LEU A 83 13.01 -1.18 1.56
C LEU A 83 13.11 -2.52 2.32
N GLY A 84 12.71 -3.63 1.71
CA GLY A 84 12.88 -4.95 2.30
C GLY A 84 14.34 -5.31 2.56
N ARG A 85 15.23 -5.06 1.59
CA ARG A 85 16.67 -5.28 1.75
C ARG A 85 17.29 -4.37 2.81
N GLU A 86 16.89 -3.11 2.86
CA GLU A 86 17.34 -2.16 3.88
C GLU A 86 16.90 -2.59 5.28
N SER A 87 15.62 -2.95 5.47
CA SER A 87 15.11 -3.50 6.74
C SER A 87 15.86 -4.75 7.16
N ASP A 88 16.15 -5.67 6.23
CA ASP A 88 16.89 -6.90 6.53
C ASP A 88 18.34 -6.62 6.92
N ALA A 89 19.00 -5.66 6.28
CA ALA A 89 20.35 -5.24 6.63
C ALA A 89 20.40 -4.61 8.03
N LEU A 90 19.50 -3.66 8.31
CA LEU A 90 19.38 -3.03 9.63
C LEU A 90 19.07 -4.04 10.73
N ARG A 91 18.23 -5.05 10.45
CA ARG A 91 17.92 -6.12 11.40
C ARG A 91 19.15 -6.94 11.76
N ARG A 92 20.00 -7.27 10.78
CA ARG A 92 21.26 -7.98 11.05
C ARG A 92 22.23 -7.11 11.83
N GLU A 93 22.37 -5.85 11.47
CA GLU A 93 23.23 -4.90 12.19
C GLU A 93 22.80 -4.74 13.66
N ALA A 94 21.50 -4.64 13.92
CA ALA A 94 20.95 -4.60 15.28
C ALA A 94 21.23 -5.89 16.05
N GLN A 95 21.09 -7.06 15.41
CA GLN A 95 21.41 -8.35 16.02
C GLN A 95 22.90 -8.45 16.39
N ASP A 96 23.79 -8.09 15.47
CA ASP A 96 25.23 -8.09 15.70
C ASP A 96 25.61 -7.10 16.82
N ALA A 97 24.96 -5.94 16.88
CA ALA A 97 25.16 -4.97 17.96
C ALA A 97 24.75 -5.54 19.32
N VAL A 98 23.62 -6.25 19.41
CA VAL A 98 23.18 -6.92 20.64
C VAL A 98 24.15 -8.03 21.06
N ILE A 99 24.66 -8.82 20.11
CA ILE A 99 25.65 -9.86 20.40
C ILE A 99 26.93 -9.23 20.97
N ARG A 100 27.44 -8.17 20.34
CA ARG A 100 28.60 -7.43 20.85
C ARG A 100 28.36 -6.86 22.25
N GLU A 101 27.18 -6.30 22.50
CA GLU A 101 26.81 -5.79 23.82
C GLU A 101 26.80 -6.91 24.87
N THR A 102 26.24 -8.07 24.56
CA THR A 102 26.23 -9.21 25.50
C THR A 102 27.63 -9.68 25.83
N ALA A 103 28.52 -9.81 24.84
CA ALA A 103 29.91 -10.20 25.05
C ALA A 103 30.66 -9.18 25.93
N ALA A 104 30.47 -7.88 25.68
CA ALA A 104 31.07 -6.81 26.47
C ALA A 104 30.57 -6.81 27.93
N ARG A 105 29.28 -7.09 28.17
CA ARG A 105 28.73 -7.24 29.52
C ARG A 105 29.33 -8.43 30.26
N GLU A 106 29.51 -9.57 29.60
CA GLU A 106 30.16 -10.73 30.20
C GLU A 106 31.62 -10.44 30.55
N GLU A 107 32.34 -9.74 29.69
CA GLU A 107 33.72 -9.31 29.95
C GLU A 107 33.79 -8.36 31.15
N ALA A 108 32.91 -7.36 31.21
CA ALA A 108 32.80 -6.44 32.34
C ALA A 108 32.56 -7.19 33.66
N ALA A 109 31.63 -8.15 33.68
CA ALA A 109 31.35 -8.95 34.87
C ALA A 109 32.57 -9.78 35.32
N ARG A 110 33.34 -10.34 34.38
CA ARG A 110 34.59 -11.06 34.71
C ARG A 110 35.66 -10.13 35.28
N LEU A 111 35.79 -8.93 34.72
CA LEU A 111 36.70 -7.90 35.21
C LEU A 111 36.32 -7.43 36.62
N GLU A 112 35.04 -7.16 36.88
CA GLU A 112 34.55 -6.79 38.21
C GLU A 112 34.91 -7.86 39.26
N GLN A 113 34.70 -9.14 38.95
CA GLN A 113 35.09 -10.22 39.87
C GLN A 113 36.60 -10.27 40.12
N ARG A 114 37.42 -10.06 39.09
CA ARG A 114 38.89 -10.04 39.20
C ARG A 114 39.39 -8.82 39.98
N ILE A 115 38.76 -7.67 39.82
CA ILE A 115 39.04 -6.45 40.59
C ILE A 115 38.70 -6.69 42.06
N LEU A 116 37.54 -7.28 42.36
CA LEU A 116 37.11 -7.59 43.73
C LEU A 116 37.99 -8.65 44.41
N SER A 117 38.52 -9.63 43.69
CA SER A 117 39.50 -10.58 44.25
C SER A 117 40.84 -9.87 44.52
N SER A 118 41.34 -9.12 43.55
CA SER A 118 42.61 -8.39 43.67
C SER A 118 42.60 -7.35 44.79
N GLU A 119 41.48 -6.65 44.97
CA GLU A 119 41.29 -5.68 46.05
C GLU A 119 41.37 -6.34 47.43
N ARG A 120 40.71 -7.48 47.62
CA ARG A 120 40.78 -8.24 48.88
C ARG A 120 42.19 -8.71 49.17
N GLU A 121 42.86 -9.28 48.18
CA GLU A 121 44.24 -9.76 48.35
C GLU A 121 45.24 -8.62 48.65
N LEU A 122 45.08 -7.46 47.99
CA LEU A 122 45.87 -6.27 48.26
C LEU A 122 45.58 -5.72 49.67
N GLN A 123 44.30 -5.73 50.10
CA GLN A 123 43.92 -5.30 51.44
C GLN A 123 44.55 -6.19 52.53
N ASP A 124 44.53 -7.50 52.32
CA ASP A 124 45.16 -8.45 53.25
C ASP A 124 46.68 -8.27 53.29
N PHE A 125 47.32 -8.10 52.13
CA PHE A 125 48.75 -7.81 52.05
C PHE A 125 49.10 -6.51 52.79
N LEU A 126 48.37 -5.42 52.54
CA LEU A 126 48.59 -4.13 53.21
C LEU A 126 48.41 -4.24 54.72
N ARG A 127 47.43 -5.02 55.18
CA ARG A 127 47.22 -5.29 56.61
C ARG A 127 48.41 -6.02 57.23
N GLU A 128 48.95 -7.03 56.56
CA GLU A 128 50.12 -7.76 57.06
C GLU A 128 51.39 -6.90 57.04
N VAL A 129 51.61 -6.12 55.97
CA VAL A 129 52.72 -5.16 55.91
C VAL A 129 52.61 -4.13 57.05
N TYR A 130 51.42 -3.63 57.32
CA TYR A 130 51.16 -2.70 58.42
C TYR A 130 51.47 -3.32 59.79
N LYS A 131 51.01 -4.55 60.05
CA LYS A 131 51.29 -5.28 61.32
C LYS A 131 52.80 -5.52 61.53
N VAL A 132 53.54 -5.82 60.47
CA VAL A 132 54.99 -6.03 60.56
C VAL A 132 55.73 -4.69 60.72
N GLY A 133 55.21 -3.62 60.13
CA GLY A 133 55.78 -2.28 60.24
C GLY A 133 57.14 -2.12 59.56
N PRO A 134 57.78 -0.94 59.69
CA PRO A 134 59.01 -0.60 58.97
C PRO A 134 60.24 -1.41 59.42
N THR A 135 60.16 -2.12 60.55
CA THR A 135 61.27 -2.92 61.10
C THR A 135 61.42 -4.31 60.48
N ARG A 136 60.66 -4.63 59.42
CA ARG A 136 60.74 -5.92 58.70
C ARG A 136 62.18 -6.26 58.29
N TYR A 137 62.90 -5.30 57.74
CA TYR A 137 64.29 -5.45 57.33
C TYR A 137 65.21 -5.76 58.52
N LEU A 138 65.01 -5.08 59.65
CA LEU A 138 65.77 -5.33 60.88
C LEU A 138 65.52 -6.73 61.44
N ARG A 139 64.30 -7.27 61.30
CA ARG A 139 63.99 -8.66 61.67
C ARG A 139 64.70 -9.68 60.79
N VAL A 140 64.80 -9.43 59.48
CA VAL A 140 65.53 -10.32 58.55
C VAL A 140 67.03 -10.30 58.86
N VAL A 141 67.60 -9.13 59.15
CA VAL A 141 69.00 -8.99 59.58
C VAL A 141 69.24 -9.74 60.90
N ALA A 142 68.41 -9.49 61.92
CA ALA A 142 68.57 -10.09 63.24
C ALA A 142 68.35 -11.61 63.27
N ALA A 143 67.56 -12.15 62.33
CA ALA A 143 67.29 -13.59 62.21
C ALA A 143 68.31 -14.34 61.32
N SER A 144 69.21 -13.64 60.63
CA SER A 144 70.17 -14.26 59.71
C SER A 144 71.43 -14.75 60.44
N CYS A 145 71.75 -16.05 60.33
CA CYS A 145 72.93 -16.65 60.95
C CYS A 145 74.19 -16.60 60.07
N SER A 146 74.07 -16.16 58.80
CA SER A 146 75.19 -16.03 57.88
C SER A 146 74.94 -14.97 56.80
N PRO A 147 76.00 -14.41 56.16
CA PRO A 147 75.87 -13.48 55.05
C PRO A 147 75.04 -14.02 53.87
N ALA A 148 75.12 -15.34 53.62
CA ALA A 148 74.35 -16.00 52.57
C ALA A 148 72.84 -16.00 52.88
N GLN A 149 72.44 -16.23 54.14
CA GLN A 149 71.05 -16.18 54.57
C GLN A 149 70.49 -14.76 54.48
N PHE A 150 71.28 -13.75 54.86
CA PHE A 150 70.91 -12.35 54.68
C PHE A 150 70.67 -12.00 53.21
N ALA A 151 71.61 -12.36 52.32
CA ALA A 151 71.48 -12.10 50.89
C ALA A 151 70.29 -12.83 50.25
N ALA A 152 69.90 -14.00 50.77
CA ALA A 152 68.70 -14.72 50.34
C ALA A 152 67.42 -14.01 50.81
N GLY A 153 67.37 -13.56 52.07
CA GLY A 153 66.24 -12.81 52.62
C GLY A 153 66.00 -11.45 51.94
N GLN A 154 67.08 -10.76 51.55
CA GLN A 154 67.01 -9.54 50.78
C GLN A 154 66.42 -9.78 49.38
N ARG A 155 66.96 -10.77 48.64
CA ARG A 155 66.43 -11.14 47.31
C ARG A 155 64.96 -11.56 47.36
N ALA A 156 64.56 -12.31 48.38
CA ALA A 156 63.17 -12.68 48.58
C ALA A 156 62.27 -11.45 48.84
N SER A 157 62.76 -10.47 49.60
CA SER A 157 62.01 -9.23 49.88
C SER A 157 61.86 -8.36 48.62
N GLU A 158 62.92 -8.25 47.81
CA GLU A 158 62.89 -7.57 46.52
C GLU A 158 61.92 -8.26 45.54
N ALA A 159 61.98 -9.59 45.44
CA ALA A 159 61.07 -10.37 44.60
C ALA A 159 59.61 -10.19 45.02
N LEU A 160 59.33 -10.17 46.32
CA LEU A 160 57.99 -9.87 46.84
C LEU A 160 57.55 -8.45 46.47
N GLY A 161 58.42 -7.44 46.67
CA GLY A 161 58.11 -6.06 46.31
C GLY A 161 57.78 -5.89 44.82
N LEU A 162 58.54 -6.54 43.94
CA LEU A 162 58.28 -6.54 42.50
C LEU A 162 56.95 -7.25 42.16
N GLY A 163 56.68 -8.39 42.78
CA GLY A 163 55.43 -9.12 42.59
C GLY A 163 54.20 -8.29 42.98
N GLU A 164 54.28 -7.56 44.09
CA GLU A 164 53.20 -6.69 44.57
C GLU A 164 53.02 -5.44 43.70
N ALA A 165 54.10 -4.85 43.22
CA ALA A 165 54.03 -3.76 42.24
C ALA A 165 53.30 -4.21 40.96
N ASN A 166 53.66 -5.37 40.42
CA ASN A 166 52.98 -5.94 39.26
C ASN A 166 51.49 -6.20 39.53
N ARG A 167 51.13 -6.64 40.74
CA ARG A 167 49.72 -6.87 41.12
C ARG A 167 48.93 -5.56 41.20
N ILE A 168 49.53 -4.50 41.74
CA ILE A 168 48.91 -3.16 41.76
C ILE A 168 48.72 -2.63 40.33
N ASP A 169 49.71 -2.80 39.47
CA ASP A 169 49.62 -2.35 38.08
C ASP A 169 48.56 -3.13 37.30
N ALA A 170 48.46 -4.46 37.51
CA ALA A 170 47.40 -5.28 36.95
C ALA A 170 46.00 -4.85 37.45
N TYR A 171 45.85 -4.57 38.75
CA TYR A 171 44.60 -4.06 39.31
C TYR A 171 44.18 -2.73 38.69
N ARG A 172 45.13 -1.80 38.51
CA ARG A 172 44.86 -0.50 37.85
C ARG A 172 44.46 -0.70 36.39
N ALA A 173 45.19 -1.52 35.64
CA ALA A 173 44.89 -1.83 34.25
C ALA A 173 43.50 -2.49 34.10
N ASP A 174 43.12 -3.35 35.03
CA ASP A 174 41.78 -3.97 35.04
C ASP A 174 40.67 -2.94 35.28
N ARG A 175 40.89 -1.98 36.18
CA ARG A 175 39.95 -0.87 36.41
C ARG A 175 39.81 0.02 35.19
N ASP A 176 40.93 0.44 34.61
CA ASP A 176 40.92 1.30 33.41
C ASP A 176 40.22 0.59 32.24
N ARG A 177 40.45 -0.72 32.08
CA ARG A 177 39.77 -1.55 31.08
C ARG A 177 38.27 -1.66 31.36
N LEU A 178 37.87 -1.87 32.62
CA LEU A 178 36.46 -1.93 33.00
C LEU A 178 35.76 -0.60 32.70
N ASP A 179 36.36 0.52 33.06
CA ASP A 179 35.81 1.86 32.79
C ASP A 179 35.66 2.11 31.28
N GLY A 180 36.65 1.68 30.48
CA GLY A 180 36.56 1.71 29.02
C GLY A 180 35.38 0.89 28.47
N ILE A 181 35.23 -0.36 28.92
CA ILE A 181 34.13 -1.24 28.49
C ILE A 181 32.77 -0.68 28.91
N LEU A 182 32.64 -0.14 30.11
CA LEU A 182 31.41 0.49 30.58
C LEU A 182 31.04 1.70 29.73
N GLY A 183 32.02 2.52 29.36
CA GLY A 183 31.82 3.64 28.43
C GLY A 183 31.35 3.19 27.05
N ASP A 184 31.96 2.13 26.50
CA ASP A 184 31.57 1.58 25.20
C ASP A 184 30.19 0.90 25.24
N LEU A 185 29.81 0.26 26.36
CA LEU A 185 28.48 -0.31 26.56
C LEU A 185 27.38 0.76 26.51
N VAL A 186 27.63 1.95 27.04
CA VAL A 186 26.67 3.07 26.94
C VAL A 186 26.46 3.44 25.48
N ARG A 187 27.55 3.62 24.71
CA ARG A 187 27.48 3.94 23.27
C ARG A 187 26.77 2.85 22.47
N GLN A 188 27.10 1.58 22.72
CA GLN A 188 26.45 0.45 22.07
C GLN A 188 24.94 0.40 22.32
N ARG A 189 24.49 0.72 23.55
CA ARG A 189 23.05 0.79 23.86
C ARG A 189 22.36 1.93 23.12
N GLU A 190 23.01 3.07 22.95
CA GLU A 190 22.48 4.17 22.17
C GLU A 190 22.37 3.80 20.69
N ASP A 191 23.41 3.14 20.14
CA ASP A 191 23.38 2.63 18.77
C ASP A 191 22.28 1.59 18.55
N ILE A 192 22.10 0.65 19.47
CA ILE A 192 21.01 -0.34 19.39
C ILE A 192 19.64 0.36 19.38
N ARG A 193 19.43 1.38 20.22
CA ARG A 193 18.18 2.17 20.24
C ARG A 193 17.97 2.93 18.93
N ARG A 194 19.03 3.50 18.36
CA ARG A 194 19.00 4.19 17.07
C ARG A 194 18.61 3.23 15.95
N LEU A 195 19.27 2.07 15.88
CA LEU A 195 18.98 1.02 14.89
C LEU A 195 17.55 0.49 15.01
N ASP A 196 17.04 0.28 16.23
CA ASP A 196 15.65 -0.14 16.44
C ASP A 196 14.64 0.93 16.00
N GLY A 197 14.97 2.21 16.21
CA GLY A 197 14.19 3.34 15.70
C GLY A 197 14.16 3.39 14.17
N GLU A 198 15.32 3.29 13.53
CA GLU A 198 15.46 3.25 12.07
C GLU A 198 14.72 2.06 11.46
N LEU A 199 14.85 0.87 12.06
CA LEU A 199 14.15 -0.35 11.63
C LEU A 199 12.62 -0.20 11.70
N LYS A 200 12.10 0.40 12.79
CA LYS A 200 10.65 0.66 12.93
C LYS A 200 10.13 1.60 11.84
N LEU A 201 10.86 2.66 11.54
CA LEU A 201 10.51 3.60 10.47
C LEU A 201 10.51 2.89 9.11
N LYS A 202 11.54 2.10 8.81
CA LYS A 202 11.64 1.35 7.55
C LYS A 202 10.56 0.29 7.40
N ASP A 203 10.25 -0.44 8.47
CA ASP A 203 9.15 -1.41 8.47
C ASP A 203 7.79 -0.73 8.26
N GLN A 204 7.60 0.49 8.77
CA GLN A 204 6.40 1.29 8.51
C GLN A 204 6.32 1.74 7.05
N GLU A 205 7.42 2.29 6.49
CA GLU A 205 7.51 2.66 5.08
C GLU A 205 7.22 1.48 4.15
N LEU A 206 7.75 0.30 4.48
CA LEU A 206 7.53 -0.94 3.74
C LEU A 206 6.05 -1.35 3.76
N ARG A 207 5.40 -1.31 4.93
CA ARG A 207 3.96 -1.62 5.08
C ARG A 207 3.11 -0.64 4.28
N ASP A 208 3.43 0.65 4.33
CA ASP A 208 2.68 1.67 3.62
C ASP A 208 2.87 1.54 2.10
N SER A 209 4.08 1.20 1.63
CA SER A 209 4.34 0.92 0.22
C SER A 209 3.57 -0.31 -0.27
N ARG A 210 3.52 -1.39 0.52
CA ARG A 210 2.72 -2.59 0.22
C ARG A 210 1.23 -2.30 0.17
N ARG A 211 0.72 -1.50 1.13
CA ARG A 211 -0.70 -1.08 1.14
C ARG A 211 -1.06 -0.25 -0.08
N ARG A 212 -0.19 0.69 -0.48
CA ARG A 212 -0.39 1.48 -1.71
C ARG A 212 -0.44 0.59 -2.94
N LYS A 213 0.48 -0.37 -3.06
CA LYS A 213 0.47 -1.36 -4.14
C LYS A 213 -0.85 -2.14 -4.19
N GLU A 214 -1.31 -2.67 -3.05
CA GLU A 214 -2.56 -3.43 -2.97
C GLU A 214 -3.78 -2.58 -3.32
N ALA A 215 -3.80 -1.30 -2.91
CA ALA A 215 -4.87 -0.36 -3.25
C ALA A 215 -4.93 -0.09 -4.77
N VAL A 216 -3.77 0.08 -5.42
CA VAL A 216 -3.69 0.28 -6.87
C VAL A 216 -4.16 -0.98 -7.62
N LEU A 217 -3.68 -2.16 -7.20
CA LEU A 217 -4.07 -3.43 -7.82
C LEU A 217 -5.57 -3.74 -7.66
N SER A 218 -6.13 -3.53 -6.47
CA SER A 218 -7.55 -3.76 -6.20
C SER A 218 -8.43 -2.75 -6.96
N GLY A 219 -8.03 -1.48 -7.02
CA GLY A 219 -8.71 -0.46 -7.83
C GLY A 219 -8.76 -0.82 -9.31
N LEU A 220 -7.62 -1.26 -9.87
CA LEU A 220 -7.54 -1.69 -11.27
C LEU A 220 -8.44 -2.90 -11.56
N ARG A 221 -8.41 -3.92 -10.69
CA ARG A 221 -9.26 -5.11 -10.82
C ARG A 221 -10.76 -4.76 -10.77
N HIS A 222 -11.14 -3.86 -9.86
CA HIS A 222 -12.55 -3.46 -9.72
C HIS A 222 -13.04 -2.68 -10.95
N GLN A 223 -12.21 -1.76 -11.45
CA GLN A 223 -12.51 -0.98 -12.65
C GLN A 223 -12.65 -1.88 -13.89
N GLN A 224 -11.73 -2.83 -14.10
CA GLN A 224 -11.82 -3.79 -15.20
C GLN A 224 -13.08 -4.67 -15.09
N ALA A 225 -13.41 -5.17 -13.89
CA ALA A 225 -14.58 -6.02 -13.69
C ALA A 225 -15.90 -5.27 -13.92
N SER A 226 -16.02 -4.03 -13.44
CA SER A 226 -17.20 -3.19 -13.65
C SER A 226 -17.44 -2.91 -15.13
N GLN A 227 -16.39 -2.55 -15.88
CA GLN A 227 -16.51 -2.22 -17.30
C GLN A 227 -16.87 -3.41 -18.16
N LYS A 228 -16.29 -4.59 -17.88
CA LYS A 228 -16.66 -5.83 -18.57
C LYS A 228 -18.13 -6.18 -18.36
N ARG A 229 -18.67 -5.97 -17.15
CA ARG A 229 -20.09 -6.19 -16.86
C ARG A 229 -20.97 -5.20 -17.63
N THR A 230 -20.68 -3.90 -17.54
CA THR A 230 -21.47 -2.88 -18.26
C THR A 230 -21.47 -3.11 -19.78
N LEU A 231 -20.32 -3.51 -20.35
CA LEU A 231 -20.23 -3.82 -21.77
C LEU A 231 -21.05 -5.07 -22.13
N PHE A 232 -21.03 -6.10 -21.29
CA PHE A 232 -21.85 -7.28 -21.49
C PHE A 232 -23.35 -6.96 -21.45
N ASP A 233 -23.78 -6.16 -20.46
CA ASP A 233 -25.18 -5.77 -20.29
C ASP A 233 -25.69 -4.94 -21.50
N LEU A 234 -24.89 -3.98 -21.99
CA LEU A 234 -25.26 -3.18 -23.16
C LEU A 234 -25.34 -4.00 -24.45
N VAL A 235 -24.42 -4.96 -24.66
CA VAL A 235 -24.46 -5.85 -25.82
C VAL A 235 -25.68 -6.78 -25.77
N ASP A 236 -26.07 -7.24 -24.58
CA ASP A 236 -27.29 -8.03 -24.42
C ASP A 236 -28.55 -7.19 -24.71
N GLN A 237 -28.59 -5.95 -24.21
CA GLN A 237 -29.67 -5.00 -24.51
C GLN A 237 -29.77 -4.68 -26.01
N GLU A 238 -28.64 -4.47 -26.69
CA GLU A 238 -28.61 -4.26 -28.15
C GLU A 238 -29.29 -5.41 -28.88
N ARG A 239 -28.92 -6.66 -28.57
CA ARG A 239 -29.50 -7.87 -29.19
C ARG A 239 -31.00 -7.97 -28.95
N GLN A 240 -31.45 -7.70 -27.73
CA GLN A 240 -32.88 -7.76 -27.39
C GLN A 240 -33.70 -6.72 -28.18
N ILE A 241 -33.17 -5.51 -28.36
CA ILE A 241 -33.82 -4.45 -29.14
C ILE A 241 -33.80 -4.80 -30.64
N GLU A 242 -32.69 -5.34 -31.16
CA GLU A 242 -32.62 -5.80 -32.56
C GLU A 242 -33.66 -6.89 -32.86
N ASP A 243 -33.79 -7.88 -31.98
CA ASP A 243 -34.81 -8.93 -32.10
C ASP A 243 -36.23 -8.38 -32.03
N LEU A 244 -36.46 -7.35 -31.21
CA LEU A 244 -37.76 -6.68 -31.11
C LEU A 244 -38.09 -5.89 -32.38
N VAL A 245 -37.13 -5.09 -32.89
CA VAL A 245 -37.28 -4.37 -34.16
C VAL A 245 -37.51 -5.33 -35.32
N GLY A 246 -36.77 -6.45 -35.36
CA GLY A 246 -36.93 -7.49 -36.37
C GLY A 246 -38.32 -8.14 -36.34
N ARG A 247 -38.90 -8.36 -35.15
CA ARG A 247 -40.28 -8.84 -34.99
C ARG A 247 -41.31 -7.80 -35.46
N LEU A 248 -41.16 -6.55 -35.03
CA LEU A 248 -42.05 -5.44 -35.44
C LEU A 248 -42.01 -5.20 -36.95
N ALA A 249 -40.84 -5.38 -37.60
CA ALA A 249 -40.71 -5.27 -39.05
C ALA A 249 -41.44 -6.41 -39.80
N ARG A 250 -41.49 -7.62 -39.23
CA ARG A 250 -42.22 -8.77 -39.79
C ARG A 250 -43.73 -8.69 -39.56
N GLU A 251 -44.16 -8.17 -38.41
CA GLU A 251 -45.58 -7.94 -38.10
C GLU A 251 -46.17 -6.73 -38.83
N GLY A 252 -45.37 -5.70 -39.14
CA GLY A 252 -45.77 -4.57 -39.97
C GLY A 252 -45.96 -4.90 -41.46
N SER A 253 -45.48 -6.07 -41.91
CA SER A 253 -45.64 -6.57 -43.29
C SER A 253 -46.85 -7.52 -43.46
N ILE A 254 -47.88 -7.38 -42.64
CA ILE A 254 -49.17 -8.03 -42.90
C ILE A 254 -49.95 -7.12 -43.87
N GLU A 255 -49.94 -7.52 -45.14
CA GLU A 255 -50.87 -7.08 -46.18
C GLU A 255 -52.30 -7.00 -45.60
N PRO A 256 -53.11 -5.97 -45.93
CA PRO A 256 -54.39 -5.77 -45.26
C PRO A 256 -55.25 -7.02 -45.48
N VAL A 257 -55.46 -7.79 -44.42
CA VAL A 257 -56.46 -8.87 -44.43
C VAL A 257 -57.78 -8.20 -44.77
N PRO A 258 -58.49 -8.61 -45.84
CA PRO A 258 -59.75 -7.99 -46.20
C PRO A 258 -60.67 -8.14 -44.98
N SER A 259 -61.13 -7.02 -44.46
CA SER A 259 -62.11 -7.00 -43.39
C SER A 259 -63.38 -7.66 -43.91
N LEU A 260 -63.52 -8.97 -43.70
CA LEU A 260 -64.80 -9.66 -43.79
C LEU A 260 -65.70 -9.01 -42.74
N GLY A 261 -66.59 -8.16 -43.24
CA GLY A 261 -67.30 -7.19 -42.43
C GLY A 261 -68.10 -7.79 -41.28
N PHE A 262 -68.14 -7.01 -40.19
CA PHE A 262 -69.11 -7.10 -39.09
C PHE A 262 -70.59 -7.07 -39.53
N ALA A 263 -70.87 -6.96 -40.84
CA ALA A 263 -72.21 -7.07 -41.40
C ALA A 263 -72.75 -8.52 -41.39
N ARG A 264 -71.91 -9.57 -41.39
CA ARG A 264 -72.37 -10.98 -41.36
C ARG A 264 -72.72 -11.52 -39.98
N SER A 265 -72.43 -10.77 -38.91
CA SER A 265 -72.62 -11.20 -37.51
C SER A 265 -73.75 -10.47 -36.78
N ARG A 266 -74.58 -9.70 -37.50
CA ARG A 266 -75.85 -9.19 -36.94
C ARG A 266 -76.91 -10.27 -37.06
N GLY A 267 -77.29 -10.89 -35.93
CA GLY A 267 -78.50 -11.73 -35.86
C GLY A 267 -78.36 -13.10 -35.22
N ILE A 268 -77.20 -13.49 -34.67
CA ILE A 268 -77.03 -14.79 -34.00
C ILE A 268 -76.68 -14.59 -32.51
N LEU A 269 -77.51 -13.80 -31.82
CA LEU A 269 -77.56 -13.78 -30.37
C LEU A 269 -78.98 -14.15 -29.97
N SER A 270 -79.17 -15.41 -29.60
CA SER A 270 -80.37 -15.90 -28.93
C SER A 270 -80.50 -15.15 -27.60
N TRP A 271 -81.51 -14.29 -27.52
CA TRP A 271 -81.88 -13.61 -26.29
C TRP A 271 -82.11 -14.61 -25.16
N PRO A 272 -81.67 -14.33 -23.92
CA PRO A 272 -81.88 -15.23 -22.80
C PRO A 272 -83.37 -15.36 -22.47
N ALA A 273 -83.78 -16.59 -22.17
CA ALA A 273 -85.13 -16.96 -21.79
C ALA A 273 -85.60 -16.25 -20.50
N ARG A 274 -86.91 -15.99 -20.47
CA ARG A 274 -87.71 -15.37 -19.41
C ARG A 274 -87.36 -15.87 -18.01
N GLY A 275 -87.26 -14.93 -17.08
CA GLY A 275 -87.05 -15.19 -15.66
C GLY A 275 -88.19 -15.91 -14.96
N ARG A 276 -87.79 -16.56 -13.87
CA ARG A 276 -88.42 -16.46 -12.55
C ARG A 276 -87.33 -16.13 -11.55
#